data_AF-A0A4Z0L9Y9-F1
#
_entry.id   AF-A0A4Z0L9Y9-F1
#
_cell.length_a   1.000
_cell.length_b   1.000
_cell.length_c   1.000
_cell.angle_alpha   90.00
_cell.angle_beta   90.00
_cell.angle_gamma   90.00
#
_symmetry.space_group_name_H-M   'P 1'
#
loop_
_entity.id
_entity.type
_entity.pdbx_description
1 polymer ?
#
loop_
_entity_poly.entity_id
_entity_poly.type
_entity_poly.pdbx_seq_one_letter_code
_entity_poly.pdbx_strand_id
1 'polypeptide(L)'
;MDKFETWKKYEIFDLFNDLEQAEEVLSKLTGGYSNNFNSVEDFHNAFVEELYDLKGQNIPDFKHIRLWFAPTSAWDDFVGLAGMELANRIYERASNWNKNEL
;
A
#
# COMPACT_ATOMS: atom_id res chain seq x y z
N MET A 1 4.28 -2.78 -25.42
CA MET A 1 4.89 -1.90 -24.42
C MET A 1 5.83 -2.75 -23.60
N ASP A 2 7.06 -2.29 -23.41
CA ASP A 2 8.01 -2.93 -22.51
C ASP A 2 7.54 -2.75 -21.05
N LYS A 3 7.70 -3.79 -20.22
CA LYS A 3 7.25 -3.80 -18.81
C LYS A 3 7.85 -2.63 -18.05
N PHE A 4 9.13 -2.36 -18.26
CA PHE A 4 9.88 -1.32 -17.58
C PHE A 4 9.39 0.08 -18.00
N GLU A 5 9.10 0.29 -19.29
CA GLU A 5 8.49 1.55 -19.76
C GLU A 5 7.12 1.80 -19.15
N THR A 6 6.27 0.78 -19.07
CA THR A 6 4.95 0.87 -18.40
C THR A 6 5.12 1.19 -16.92
N TRP A 7 5.99 0.48 -16.21
CA TRP A 7 6.21 0.68 -14.78
C TRP A 7 6.77 2.06 -14.47
N LYS A 8 7.66 2.58 -15.32
CA LYS A 8 8.17 3.94 -15.23
C LYS A 8 7.08 4.98 -15.49
N LYS A 9 6.23 4.78 -16.51
CA LYS A 9 5.13 5.70 -16.85
C LYS A 9 4.13 5.87 -15.69
N TYR A 10 3.86 4.79 -14.95
CA TYR A 10 2.88 4.78 -13.86
C TYR A 10 3.51 4.91 -12.48
N GLU A 11 4.79 5.30 -12.38
CA GLU A 11 5.50 5.49 -11.11
C GLU A 11 5.42 4.25 -10.19
N ILE A 12 5.42 3.05 -10.78
CA ILE A 12 5.25 1.79 -10.04
C ILE A 12 6.43 1.54 -9.12
N PHE A 13 7.65 1.91 -9.54
CA PHE A 13 8.83 1.86 -8.69
C PHE A 13 8.70 2.78 -7.47
N ASP A 14 8.19 4.00 -7.67
CA ASP A 14 7.97 4.93 -6.58
C ASP A 14 6.85 4.47 -5.64
N LEU A 15 5.80 3.81 -6.17
CA LEU A 15 4.77 3.16 -5.36
C LEU A 15 5.38 2.05 -4.49
N PHE A 16 6.21 1.17 -5.04
CA PHE A 16 6.88 0.14 -4.25
C PHE A 16 7.79 0.74 -3.16
N ASN A 17 8.51 1.82 -3.46
CA ASN A 17 9.33 2.51 -2.47
C ASN A 17 8.48 3.15 -1.35
N ASP A 18 7.29 3.66 -1.65
CA ASP A 18 6.35 4.12 -0.62
C ASP A 18 5.77 2.96 0.20
N LEU A 19 5.48 1.82 -0.42
CA LEU A 19 5.01 0.62 0.28
C LEU A 19 6.08 0.05 1.24
N GLU A 20 7.35 0.09 0.85
CA GLU A 20 8.47 -0.30 1.73
C GLU A 20 8.63 0.67 2.91
N GLN A 21 8.44 1.98 2.69
CA GLN A 21 8.38 2.94 3.81
C GLN A 21 7.18 2.66 4.73
N ALA A 22 6.04 2.25 4.18
CA ALA A 22 4.86 1.91 4.95
C ALA A 22 5.07 0.66 5.82
N GLU A 23 5.72 -0.38 5.28
CA GLU A 23 6.18 -1.54 6.04
C GLU A 23 7.04 -1.11 7.23
N GLU A 24 8.04 -0.26 6.99
CA GLU A 24 8.94 0.23 8.04
C GLU A 24 8.19 0.95 9.17
N VAL A 25 7.15 1.73 8.85
CA VAL A 25 6.30 2.38 9.85
C VAL A 25 5.54 1.34 10.66
N LEU A 26 4.86 0.40 9.99
CA LEU A 26 4.06 -0.64 10.65
C LEU A 26 4.91 -1.55 11.55
N SER A 27 6.14 -1.87 11.13
CA SER A 27 7.08 -2.69 11.92
C SER A 27 7.45 -2.09 13.28
N LYS A 28 7.27 -0.77 13.45
CA LYS A 28 7.62 -0.03 14.68
C LYS A 28 6.41 0.18 15.60
N LEU A 29 5.20 -0.16 15.14
CA LEU A 29 3.97 -0.04 15.91
C LEU A 29 3.62 -1.36 16.60
N THR A 30 2.84 -1.29 17.68
CA THR A 30 2.34 -2.48 18.39
C THR A 30 0.92 -2.24 18.91
N GLY A 31 0.08 -3.27 18.87
CA GLY A 31 -1.30 -3.22 19.37
C GLY A 31 -2.24 -2.40 18.49
N GLY A 32 -3.23 -1.75 19.11
CA GLY A 32 -4.31 -1.07 18.41
C GLY A 32 -5.39 -2.02 17.89
N TYR A 33 -6.40 -1.46 17.21
CA TYR A 33 -7.47 -2.21 16.57
C TYR A 33 -7.99 -1.39 15.39
N SER A 34 -8.21 -2.06 14.26
CA SER A 34 -8.97 -1.52 13.13
C SER A 34 -10.03 -2.53 12.76
N ASN A 35 -11.17 -2.08 12.23
CA ASN A 35 -12.37 -2.89 12.02
C ASN A 35 -12.11 -4.31 11.44
N ASN A 36 -11.15 -4.45 10.51
CA ASN A 36 -10.79 -5.72 9.87
C ASN A 36 -9.53 -6.40 10.43
N PHE A 37 -8.79 -5.74 11.33
CA PHE A 37 -7.51 -6.21 11.86
C PHE A 37 -7.48 -6.10 13.38
N ASN A 38 -7.23 -7.22 14.05
CA ASN A 38 -7.28 -7.27 15.51
C ASN A 38 -6.13 -6.53 16.17
N SER A 39 -5.05 -6.24 15.44
CA SER A 39 -3.87 -5.50 15.89
C SER A 39 -3.08 -4.97 14.69
N VAL A 40 -2.18 -4.02 14.90
CA VAL A 40 -1.28 -3.53 13.84
C VAL A 40 -0.36 -4.65 13.34
N GLU A 41 -0.01 -5.63 14.18
CA GLU A 41 0.76 -6.80 13.76
C GLU A 41 0.00 -7.67 12.75
N ASP A 42 -1.31 -7.85 12.94
CA ASP A 42 -2.19 -8.59 12.03
C ASP A 42 -2.29 -7.88 10.68
N PHE A 43 -2.44 -6.54 10.72
CA PHE A 43 -2.39 -5.71 9.52
C PHE A 43 -1.02 -5.74 8.83
N HIS A 44 0.06 -5.64 9.60
CA HIS A 44 1.43 -5.66 9.09
C HIS A 44 1.74 -6.99 8.38
N ASN A 45 1.35 -8.13 8.95
CA ASN A 45 1.53 -9.43 8.31
C ASN A 45 0.78 -9.51 6.98
N ALA A 46 -0.51 -9.14 6.96
CA ALA A 46 -1.31 -9.12 5.73
C ALA A 46 -0.71 -8.17 4.67
N PHE A 47 -0.18 -7.02 5.11
CA PHE A 47 0.46 -6.06 4.25
C PHE A 47 1.76 -6.59 3.63
N VAL A 48 2.61 -7.28 4.41
CA VAL A 48 3.86 -7.88 3.93
C VAL A 48 3.59 -9.00 2.93
N GLU A 49 2.59 -9.84 3.19
CA GLU A 49 2.19 -10.91 2.27
C GLU A 49 1.75 -10.34 0.91
N GLU A 50 0.91 -9.30 0.92
CA GLU A 50 0.47 -8.62 -0.30
C GLU A 50 1.64 -7.94 -1.02
N LEU A 51 2.53 -7.25 -0.30
CA LEU A 51 3.70 -6.59 -0.89
C LEU A 51 4.63 -7.59 -1.60
N TYR A 52 4.83 -8.77 -1.00
CA TYR A 52 5.62 -9.84 -1.59
C TYR A 52 4.97 -10.40 -2.86
N ASP A 53 3.65 -10.64 -2.83
CA ASP A 53 2.90 -11.12 -4.00
C ASP A 53 2.97 -10.12 -5.15
N LEU A 54 2.71 -8.83 -4.89
CA LEU A 54 2.79 -7.75 -5.88
C LEU A 54 4.15 -7.66 -6.57
N LYS A 55 5.25 -7.88 -5.84
CA LYS A 55 6.61 -7.90 -6.40
C LYS A 55 6.84 -9.07 -7.37
N GLY A 56 6.12 -10.18 -7.19
CA GLY A 56 6.15 -11.34 -8.07
C GLY A 56 5.25 -11.25 -9.30
N GLN A 57 4.19 -10.42 -9.25
CA GLN A 57 3.22 -10.28 -10.33
C GLN A 57 3.81 -9.60 -11.59
N ASN A 58 3.39 -10.06 -12.76
CA ASN A 58 3.75 -9.40 -14.03
C ASN A 58 2.97 -8.10 -14.23
N ILE A 59 1.70 -8.10 -13.83
CA ILE A 59 0.77 -6.97 -13.81
C ILE A 59 0.23 -6.90 -12.38
N PRO A 60 0.78 -6.01 -11.53
CA PRO A 60 0.42 -5.96 -10.11
C PRO A 60 -1.03 -5.47 -9.90
N ASP A 61 -1.81 -6.15 -9.06
CA ASP A 61 -3.18 -5.75 -8.69
C ASP A 61 -3.23 -5.00 -7.36
N PHE A 62 -3.16 -3.66 -7.39
CA PHE A 62 -3.11 -2.86 -6.16
C PHE A 62 -4.47 -2.66 -5.44
N LYS A 63 -5.43 -3.59 -5.58
CA LYS A 63 -6.77 -3.41 -4.99
C LYS A 63 -6.74 -3.34 -3.46
N HIS A 64 -6.02 -4.24 -2.80
CA HIS A 64 -5.91 -4.20 -1.33
C HIS A 64 -5.12 -2.99 -0.86
N ILE A 65 -4.05 -2.62 -1.58
CA ILE A 65 -3.30 -1.39 -1.30
C ILE A 65 -4.22 -0.15 -1.34
N ARG A 66 -5.08 -0.04 -2.35
CA ARG A 66 -6.05 1.07 -2.40
C ARG A 66 -7.02 1.04 -1.23
N LEU A 67 -7.49 -0.14 -0.83
CA LEU A 67 -8.41 -0.29 0.29
C LEU A 67 -7.76 0.08 1.62
N TRP A 68 -6.52 -0.33 1.86
CA TRP A 68 -5.84 -0.15 3.14
C TRP A 68 -5.32 1.27 3.36
N PHE A 69 -5.01 1.99 2.28
CA PHE A 69 -4.49 3.36 2.32
C PHE A 69 -5.52 4.42 1.91
N ALA A 70 -6.78 4.05 1.67
CA ALA A 70 -7.86 5.01 1.45
C ALA A 70 -8.10 5.86 2.73
N PRO A 71 -8.70 7.05 2.63
CA PRO A 71 -9.08 7.84 3.79
C PRO A 71 -9.94 7.02 4.76
N THR A 72 -9.74 7.20 6.08
CA THR A 72 -10.48 6.47 7.15
C THR A 72 -10.35 4.94 7.09
N SER A 73 -9.23 4.43 6.58
CA SER A 73 -8.96 2.99 6.46
C SER A 73 -8.08 2.48 7.60
N ALA A 74 -7.73 1.18 7.56
CA ALA A 74 -6.89 0.53 8.55
C ALA A 74 -5.57 1.28 8.82
N TRP A 75 -4.93 1.83 7.79
CA TRP A 75 -3.75 2.67 7.98
C TRP A 75 -4.01 3.88 8.88
N ASP A 76 -5.15 4.56 8.70
CA ASP A 76 -5.51 5.75 9.49
C ASP A 76 -5.78 5.38 10.95
N ASP A 77 -6.44 4.23 11.19
CA ASP A 77 -6.70 3.70 12.54
C ASP A 77 -5.40 3.43 13.32
N PHE A 78 -4.34 2.95 12.65
CA PHE A 78 -3.09 2.57 13.30
C PHE A 78 -2.04 3.68 13.35
N VAL A 79 -1.88 4.44 12.25
CA VAL A 79 -0.79 5.41 12.08
C VAL A 79 -1.27 6.84 12.34
N GLY A 80 -2.55 7.12 12.11
CA GLY A 80 -3.15 8.44 12.25
C GLY A 80 -2.52 9.49 11.34
N LEU A 81 -2.66 10.76 11.74
CA LEU A 81 -2.26 11.92 10.92
C LEU A 81 -0.78 11.93 10.53
N ALA A 82 0.11 11.33 11.33
CA ALA A 82 1.53 11.25 11.03
C ALA A 82 1.83 10.43 9.76
N GLY A 83 0.95 9.49 9.41
CA GLY A 83 1.06 8.66 8.22
C GLY A 83 0.22 9.14 7.05
N MET A 84 -0.54 10.23 7.18
CA MET A 84 -1.51 10.66 6.17
C MET A 84 -0.86 11.03 4.85
N GLU A 85 0.27 11.75 4.87
CA GLU A 85 0.97 12.11 3.63
C GLU A 85 1.45 10.87 2.87
N LEU A 86 2.03 9.89 3.56
CA LEU A 86 2.48 8.63 2.96
C LEU A 86 1.28 7.85 2.39
N ALA A 87 0.18 7.76 3.13
CA ALA A 87 -1.01 7.05 2.66
C ALA A 87 -1.65 7.69 1.42
N ASN A 88 -1.73 9.01 1.37
CA ASN A 88 -2.26 9.73 0.21
C ASN A 88 -1.43 9.44 -1.04
N ARG A 89 -0.09 9.50 -0.94
CA ARG A 89 0.80 9.17 -2.09
C ARG A 89 0.58 7.74 -2.58
N ILE A 90 0.52 6.77 -1.68
CA ILE A 90 0.29 5.35 -2.01
C ILE A 90 -1.07 5.19 -2.70
N TYR A 91 -2.13 5.75 -2.10
CA TYR A 91 -3.48 5.66 -2.62
C TYR A 91 -3.63 6.29 -4.01
N GLU A 92 -3.04 7.46 -4.23
CA GLU A 92 -3.07 8.15 -5.52
C GLU A 92 -2.35 7.35 -6.61
N ARG A 93 -1.14 6.86 -6.33
CA ARG A 93 -0.34 6.06 -7.27
C ARG A 93 -1.01 4.73 -7.62
N ALA A 94 -1.49 4.00 -6.61
CA ALA A 94 -2.21 2.75 -6.80
C ALA A 94 -3.53 2.94 -7.57
N SER A 95 -4.21 4.08 -7.35
CA SER A 95 -5.42 4.44 -8.09
C SER A 95 -5.13 4.83 -9.54
N ASN A 96 -4.00 5.48 -9.83
CA ASN A 96 -3.61 5.83 -11.19
C ASN A 96 -3.27 4.60 -12.05
N TRP A 97 -2.69 3.55 -11.45
CA TRP A 97 -2.52 2.26 -12.12
C TRP A 97 -3.85 1.66 -12.57
N ASN A 98 -4.80 1.51 -11.63
CA ASN A 98 -6.10 0.88 -11.89
C ASN A 98 -6.96 1.64 -12.92
N LYS A 99 -6.87 2.98 -12.99
CA LYS A 99 -7.61 3.79 -13.98
C LYS A 99 -7.22 3.49 -15.44
N ASN A 100 -6.08 2.81 -15.65
CA ASN A 100 -5.56 2.47 -16.97
C ASN A 100 -5.74 0.98 -17.33
N GLU A 101 -6.37 0.18 -16.47
CA GLU A 101 -6.78 -1.20 -16.77
C GLU A 101 -8.15 -1.27 -17.51
N LEU A 102 -8.40 -0.30 -18.41
CA LEU A 102 -9.57 -0.24 -19.30
C LEU A 102 -9.15 -0.40 -20.77
#